data_AF-A0A5N6RYX9-F1
#
_entry.id   AF-A0A5N6RYX9-F1
#
_cell.length_a   1.000
_cell.length_b   1.000
_cell.length_c   1.000
_cell.angle_alpha   90.00
_cell.angle_beta   90.00
_cell.angle_gamma   90.00
#
_symmetry.space_group_name_H-M   'P 1'
#
loop_
_entity.id
_entity.type
_entity.pdbx_description
1 polymer ?
#
loop_
_entity_poly.entity_id
_entity_poly.type
_entity_poly.pdbx_seq_one_letter_code
_entity_poly.pdbx_strand_id
1 'polypeptide(L)'
;MTGYSVDAMEFLQTVNQLERRFEEVTSPGALRKAMAEPESYDPVDHRLYVLAHDVFADTGWAMTIMVAVASFDGALVGQCKEFIQGCSSVVRKYGINVWLYGLANGSTVAMFTGEPSENTPMCIQTLHRSELVKRCRLKGPKRFGSKHNQQKVIREHCRQMHKLAAYTLMRWGDGSDPCIDTALMLLHEPAIGMCMLREDPKVLQVGAAPDMNFRRVVVALAELRARADEEFARESSAGSESGAESGSRTSLKTGQEPAQEPAQDDTQETAPDHVDYYKDPAYAQASARYLYDARRLIAGYRELWDRTTLDAAKVLVAIEQGEETSAGGASDDDSVWHNVVHLREVSRSLLGADNACELIEGFNERDVARFDQGVALLESMAEIVEMEGLPMLPIVMLDEQDGYMEKQAGVLPKSADDKRRKVSEIGEFLAGIVLARFPRGDVAKQCALALLDGEIVQYAKALRPMLRDDIEEVASAHT
;
A
#
# COMPACT_ATOMS: atom_id res chain seq x y z
N MET A 1 -11.16 21.96 -5.87
CA MET A 1 -11.97 20.93 -6.53
C MET A 1 -11.05 19.79 -6.87
N THR A 2 -11.15 18.67 -6.16
CA THR A 2 -10.42 17.44 -6.45
C THR A 2 -11.19 16.66 -7.52
N GLY A 3 -11.24 17.21 -8.73
CA GLY A 3 -11.81 16.48 -9.87
C GLY A 3 -10.72 15.64 -10.51
N TYR A 4 -10.84 14.33 -10.42
CA TYR A 4 -10.10 13.40 -11.28
C TYR A 4 -11.11 12.56 -12.06
N SER A 5 -10.65 12.01 -13.18
CA SER A 5 -11.43 11.13 -14.05
C SER A 5 -10.93 9.69 -13.94
N VAL A 6 -11.86 8.75 -14.13
CA VAL A 6 -11.57 7.31 -14.15
C VAL A 6 -12.18 6.73 -15.43
N ASP A 7 -11.41 5.97 -16.19
CA ASP A 7 -11.83 5.38 -17.45
C ASP A 7 -12.85 4.25 -17.25
N ALA A 8 -14.12 4.65 -17.21
CA ALA A 8 -15.24 3.72 -17.14
C ALA A 8 -15.37 2.83 -18.37
N MET A 9 -14.86 3.26 -19.54
CA MET A 9 -15.00 2.50 -20.77
C MET A 9 -14.06 1.31 -20.77
N GLU A 10 -12.77 1.54 -20.50
CA GLU A 10 -11.76 0.48 -20.41
C GLU A 10 -12.11 -0.48 -19.27
N PHE A 11 -12.46 0.04 -18.09
CA PHE A 11 -12.91 -0.79 -16.97
C PHE A 11 -14.08 -1.71 -17.36
N LEU A 12 -15.14 -1.17 -17.98
CA LEU A 12 -16.29 -1.96 -18.40
C LEU A 12 -15.93 -2.98 -19.48
N GLN A 13 -14.98 -2.68 -20.37
CA GLN A 13 -14.50 -3.66 -21.35
C GLN A 13 -13.87 -4.86 -20.64
N THR A 14 -13.02 -4.64 -19.64
CA THR A 14 -12.40 -5.72 -18.85
C THR A 14 -13.45 -6.51 -18.07
N VAL A 15 -14.41 -5.85 -17.41
CA VAL A 15 -15.52 -6.53 -16.70
C VAL A 15 -16.36 -7.37 -17.66
N ASN A 16 -16.67 -6.88 -18.87
CA ASN A 16 -17.43 -7.65 -19.86
C ASN A 16 -16.65 -8.87 -20.35
N GLN A 17 -15.33 -8.78 -20.49
CA GLN A 17 -14.47 -9.92 -20.84
C GLN A 17 -14.47 -10.97 -19.72
N LEU A 18 -14.36 -10.52 -18.47
CA LEU A 18 -14.46 -11.37 -17.28
C LEU A 18 -15.81 -12.09 -17.22
N GLU A 19 -16.91 -11.35 -17.37
CA GLU A 19 -18.27 -11.91 -17.34
C GLU A 19 -18.44 -13.01 -18.40
N ARG A 20 -18.08 -12.71 -19.66
CA ARG A 20 -18.17 -13.69 -20.76
C ARG A 20 -17.33 -14.94 -20.48
N ARG A 21 -16.08 -14.76 -20.06
CA ARG A 21 -15.19 -15.90 -19.77
C ARG A 21 -15.74 -16.74 -18.62
N PHE A 22 -16.23 -16.10 -17.56
CA PHE A 22 -16.83 -16.78 -16.43
C PHE A 22 -18.07 -17.60 -16.84
N GLU A 23 -18.93 -17.05 -17.70
CA GLU A 23 -20.08 -17.78 -18.23
C GLU A 23 -19.70 -18.98 -19.10
N GLU A 24 -18.68 -18.84 -19.95
CA GLU A 24 -18.17 -19.93 -20.78
C GLU A 24 -17.71 -21.12 -19.93
N VAL A 25 -16.86 -20.86 -18.93
CA VAL A 25 -16.22 -21.92 -18.13
C VAL A 25 -17.13 -22.47 -17.03
N THR A 26 -18.18 -21.75 -16.63
CA THR A 26 -19.21 -22.25 -15.70
C THR A 26 -20.44 -22.82 -16.40
N SER A 27 -20.42 -22.89 -17.73
CA SER A 27 -21.56 -23.37 -18.51
C SER A 27 -21.88 -24.86 -18.23
N PRO A 28 -23.14 -25.30 -18.41
CA PRO A 28 -23.48 -26.72 -18.33
C PRO A 28 -22.71 -27.60 -19.32
N GLY A 29 -22.23 -27.01 -20.44
CA GLY A 29 -21.33 -27.68 -21.38
C GLY A 29 -19.94 -27.89 -20.79
N ALA A 30 -19.37 -26.86 -20.18
CA ALA A 30 -18.07 -26.94 -19.51
C ALA A 30 -18.08 -27.93 -18.35
N LEU A 31 -19.13 -27.94 -17.51
CA LEU A 31 -19.28 -28.93 -16.45
C LEU A 31 -19.32 -30.37 -17.00
N ARG A 32 -20.13 -30.62 -18.05
CA ARG A 32 -20.18 -31.94 -18.69
C ARG A 32 -18.82 -32.37 -19.24
N LYS A 33 -18.07 -31.44 -19.84
CA LYS A 33 -16.73 -31.70 -20.35
C LYS A 33 -15.76 -32.02 -19.21
N ALA A 34 -15.74 -31.22 -18.15
CA ALA A 34 -14.89 -31.45 -16.97
C ALA A 34 -15.17 -32.79 -16.29
N MET A 35 -16.44 -33.23 -16.25
CA MET A 35 -16.82 -34.54 -15.72
C MET A 35 -16.42 -35.70 -16.64
N ALA A 36 -16.44 -35.49 -17.96
CA ALA A 36 -16.09 -36.51 -18.95
C ALA A 36 -14.57 -36.68 -19.13
N GLU A 37 -13.82 -35.58 -18.99
CA GLU A 37 -12.37 -35.54 -19.19
C GLU A 37 -11.68 -34.80 -18.02
N PRO A 38 -11.59 -35.42 -16.83
CA PRO A 38 -11.04 -34.74 -15.64
C PRO A 38 -9.58 -34.34 -15.79
N GLU A 39 -8.79 -35.09 -16.57
CA GLU A 39 -7.36 -34.85 -16.78
C GLU A 39 -7.07 -33.68 -17.73
N SER A 40 -8.03 -33.30 -18.58
CA SER A 40 -7.88 -32.17 -19.52
C SER A 40 -8.43 -30.85 -18.96
N TYR A 41 -9.05 -30.90 -17.78
CA TYR A 41 -9.65 -29.75 -17.13
C TYR A 41 -8.60 -28.94 -16.38
N ASP A 42 -8.40 -27.69 -16.79
CA ASP A 42 -7.68 -26.69 -16.01
C ASP A 42 -8.65 -26.07 -14.98
N PRO A 43 -8.50 -26.37 -13.68
CA PRO A 43 -9.38 -25.85 -12.64
C PRO A 43 -9.17 -24.36 -12.35
N VAL A 44 -8.07 -23.77 -12.81
CA VAL A 44 -7.74 -22.36 -12.56
C VAL A 44 -8.20 -21.47 -13.72
N ASP A 45 -8.22 -22.00 -14.94
CA ASP A 45 -8.42 -21.23 -16.18
C ASP A 45 -7.58 -19.95 -16.18
N HIS A 46 -6.32 -20.04 -16.60
CA HIS A 46 -5.38 -18.91 -16.48
C HIS A 46 -5.92 -17.58 -17.03
N ARG A 47 -6.70 -17.61 -18.12
CA ARG A 47 -7.32 -16.40 -18.69
C ARG A 47 -8.35 -15.78 -17.75
N LEU A 48 -9.21 -16.58 -17.15
CA LEU A 48 -10.17 -16.11 -16.14
C LEU A 48 -9.44 -15.55 -14.92
N TYR A 49 -8.38 -16.22 -14.47
CA TYR A 49 -7.55 -15.76 -13.36
C TYR A 49 -7.02 -14.34 -13.62
N VAL A 50 -6.40 -14.10 -14.79
CA VAL A 50 -5.89 -12.78 -15.19
C VAL A 50 -7.03 -11.75 -15.21
N LEU A 51 -8.17 -12.06 -15.84
CA LEU A 51 -9.30 -11.13 -15.92
C LEU A 51 -9.93 -10.81 -14.55
N ALA A 52 -10.01 -11.80 -13.66
CA ALA A 52 -10.56 -11.60 -12.32
C ALA A 52 -9.63 -10.72 -11.47
N HIS A 53 -8.32 -10.94 -11.57
CA HIS A 53 -7.31 -10.14 -10.91
C HIS A 53 -7.24 -8.72 -11.49
N ASP A 54 -7.34 -8.58 -12.80
CA ASP A 54 -7.34 -7.27 -13.47
C ASP A 54 -8.49 -6.37 -13.00
N VAL A 55 -9.65 -6.94 -12.64
CA VAL A 55 -10.83 -6.19 -12.20
C VAL A 55 -10.89 -6.04 -10.68
N PHE A 56 -10.56 -7.10 -9.94
CA PHE A 56 -10.79 -7.18 -8.50
C PHE A 56 -9.50 -7.26 -7.68
N ALA A 57 -8.34 -7.09 -8.30
CA ALA A 57 -7.01 -7.25 -7.69
C ALA A 57 -6.90 -8.58 -6.91
N ASP A 58 -5.98 -8.64 -5.96
CA ASP A 58 -5.84 -9.79 -5.05
C ASP A 58 -6.87 -9.78 -3.90
N THR A 59 -8.14 -9.45 -4.20
CA THR A 59 -9.22 -9.52 -3.21
C THR A 59 -9.85 -10.91 -3.18
N GLY A 60 -10.57 -11.19 -2.09
CA GLY A 60 -11.34 -12.42 -1.93
C GLY A 60 -12.40 -12.64 -3.02
N TRP A 61 -12.78 -11.61 -3.77
CA TRP A 61 -13.67 -11.76 -4.92
C TRP A 61 -13.00 -12.47 -6.09
N ALA A 62 -11.76 -12.11 -6.43
CA ALA A 62 -10.99 -12.83 -7.45
C ALA A 62 -10.86 -14.32 -7.10
N MET A 63 -10.51 -14.61 -5.84
CA MET A 63 -10.45 -15.99 -5.33
C MET A 63 -11.81 -16.70 -5.29
N THR A 64 -12.89 -16.00 -4.94
CA THR A 64 -14.24 -16.59 -4.93
C THR A 64 -14.67 -16.99 -6.35
N ILE A 65 -14.34 -16.19 -7.36
CA ILE A 65 -14.59 -16.51 -8.77
C ILE A 65 -13.81 -17.76 -9.19
N MET A 66 -12.51 -17.87 -8.86
CA MET A 66 -11.70 -19.05 -9.18
C MET A 66 -12.27 -20.31 -8.54
N VAL A 67 -12.62 -20.23 -7.26
CA VAL A 67 -13.18 -21.36 -6.51
C VAL A 67 -14.56 -21.77 -7.04
N ALA A 68 -15.37 -20.82 -7.51
CA ALA A 68 -16.67 -21.12 -8.13
C ALA A 68 -16.50 -21.96 -9.40
N VAL A 69 -15.51 -21.65 -10.23
CA VAL A 69 -15.19 -22.44 -11.43
C VAL A 69 -14.67 -23.82 -11.07
N ALA A 70 -13.65 -23.89 -10.21
CA ALA A 70 -13.02 -25.15 -9.81
C ALA A 70 -14.00 -26.14 -9.13
N SER A 71 -14.99 -25.62 -8.41
CA SER A 71 -15.96 -26.45 -7.67
C SER A 71 -17.25 -26.74 -8.43
N PHE A 72 -17.58 -25.93 -9.44
CA PHE A 72 -18.90 -25.92 -10.10
C PHE A 72 -20.09 -25.84 -9.12
N ASP A 73 -19.89 -25.27 -7.92
CA ASP A 73 -20.99 -25.09 -6.97
C ASP A 73 -21.95 -24.02 -7.47
N GLY A 74 -23.20 -24.42 -7.75
CA GLY A 74 -24.19 -23.54 -8.38
C GLY A 74 -24.52 -22.29 -7.56
N ALA A 75 -24.42 -22.35 -6.22
CA ALA A 75 -24.65 -21.18 -5.37
C ALA A 75 -23.49 -20.19 -5.45
N LEU A 76 -22.24 -20.68 -5.44
CA LEU A 76 -21.06 -19.83 -5.65
C LEU A 76 -21.04 -19.22 -7.05
N VAL A 77 -21.34 -20.01 -8.09
CA VAL A 77 -21.45 -19.51 -9.46
C VAL A 77 -22.52 -18.42 -9.56
N GLY A 78 -23.70 -18.65 -8.98
CA GLY A 78 -24.77 -17.65 -8.94
C GLY A 78 -24.34 -16.35 -8.26
N GLN A 79 -23.73 -16.44 -7.08
CA GLN A 79 -23.24 -15.27 -6.34
C GLN A 79 -22.18 -14.48 -7.12
N CYS A 80 -21.25 -15.16 -7.79
CA CYS A 80 -20.24 -14.50 -8.62
C CYS A 80 -20.87 -13.78 -9.82
N LYS A 81 -21.86 -14.39 -10.47
CA LYS A 81 -22.60 -13.74 -11.57
C LYS A 81 -23.32 -12.49 -11.10
N GLU A 82 -24.06 -12.59 -9.99
CA GLU A 82 -24.77 -11.45 -9.39
C GLU A 82 -23.80 -10.30 -9.05
N PHE A 83 -22.62 -10.62 -8.50
CA PHE A 83 -21.62 -9.61 -8.17
C PHE A 83 -21.01 -8.94 -9.40
N ILE A 84 -20.57 -9.72 -10.41
CA ILE A 84 -19.97 -9.20 -11.65
C ILE A 84 -21.00 -8.34 -12.42
N GLN A 85 -22.25 -8.80 -12.50
CA GLN A 85 -23.35 -8.07 -13.13
C GLN A 85 -23.73 -6.81 -12.34
N GLY A 86 -23.74 -6.90 -11.01
CA GLY A 86 -23.97 -5.76 -10.13
C GLY A 86 -22.92 -4.67 -10.34
N CYS A 87 -21.64 -5.04 -10.40
CA CYS A 87 -20.54 -4.14 -10.73
C CYS A 87 -20.78 -3.42 -12.07
N SER A 88 -20.98 -4.19 -13.15
CA SER A 88 -21.15 -3.60 -14.49
C SER A 88 -22.41 -2.72 -14.59
N SER A 89 -23.50 -3.09 -13.89
CA SER A 89 -24.74 -2.32 -13.82
C SER A 89 -24.55 -0.97 -13.11
N VAL A 90 -23.91 -0.97 -11.94
CA VAL A 90 -23.64 0.27 -11.17
C VAL A 90 -22.71 1.18 -11.95
N VAL A 91 -21.62 0.64 -12.53
CA VAL A 91 -20.65 1.46 -13.26
C VAL A 91 -21.26 2.05 -14.55
N ARG A 92 -22.05 1.28 -15.32
CA ARG A 92 -22.75 1.83 -16.50
C ARG A 92 -23.74 2.94 -16.14
N LYS A 93 -24.44 2.79 -15.02
CA LYS A 93 -25.51 3.73 -14.63
C LYS A 93 -24.99 4.97 -13.90
N TYR A 94 -24.01 4.80 -13.02
CA TYR A 94 -23.58 5.83 -12.07
C TYR A 94 -22.07 6.11 -12.10
N GLY A 95 -21.26 5.28 -12.77
CA GLY A 95 -19.80 5.46 -12.86
C GLY A 95 -19.00 4.71 -11.79
N ILE A 96 -17.68 4.66 -11.98
CA ILE A 96 -16.76 3.89 -11.12
C ILE A 96 -16.73 4.43 -9.69
N ASN A 97 -16.63 5.75 -9.49
CA ASN A 97 -16.54 6.33 -8.15
C ASN A 97 -17.76 5.98 -7.27
N VAL A 98 -18.95 5.87 -7.85
CA VAL A 98 -20.17 5.42 -7.15
C VAL A 98 -20.08 3.96 -6.73
N TRP A 99 -19.55 3.11 -7.61
CA TRP A 99 -19.32 1.70 -7.29
C TRP A 99 -18.27 1.53 -6.19
N LEU A 100 -17.12 2.19 -6.31
CA LEU A 100 -16.05 2.16 -5.30
C LEU A 100 -16.52 2.68 -3.94
N TYR A 101 -17.20 3.83 -3.92
CA TYR A 101 -17.77 4.37 -2.69
C TYR A 101 -18.77 3.39 -2.07
N GLY A 102 -19.64 2.78 -2.87
CA GLY A 102 -20.61 1.79 -2.40
C GLY A 102 -19.96 0.57 -1.72
N LEU A 103 -18.87 0.06 -2.30
CA LEU A 103 -18.10 -1.05 -1.73
C LEU A 103 -17.40 -0.64 -0.42
N ALA A 104 -16.63 0.45 -0.45
CA ALA A 104 -15.91 0.96 0.71
C ALA A 104 -16.86 1.28 1.87
N ASN A 105 -17.88 2.12 1.62
CA ASN A 105 -18.88 2.47 2.62
C ASN A 105 -19.64 1.24 3.14
N GLY A 106 -20.05 0.30 2.27
CA GLY A 106 -20.72 -0.93 2.68
C GLY A 106 -19.87 -1.79 3.62
N SER A 107 -18.56 -1.85 3.37
CA SER A 107 -17.61 -2.54 4.26
C SER A 107 -17.35 -1.81 5.58
N THR A 108 -17.34 -0.48 5.59
CA THR A 108 -17.20 0.32 6.81
C THR A 108 -18.45 0.23 7.67
N VAL A 109 -19.65 0.25 7.07
CA VAL A 109 -20.91 0.02 7.80
C VAL A 109 -20.92 -1.35 8.47
N ALA A 110 -20.34 -2.37 7.84
CA ALA A 110 -20.16 -3.69 8.46
C ALA A 110 -19.29 -3.64 9.73
N MET A 111 -18.23 -2.80 9.75
CA MET A 111 -17.40 -2.57 10.94
C MET A 111 -18.20 -1.97 12.10
N PHE A 112 -19.11 -1.03 11.83
CA PHE A 112 -19.94 -0.39 12.86
C PHE A 112 -21.08 -1.29 13.35
N THR A 113 -21.72 -2.02 12.45
CA THR A 113 -22.86 -2.90 12.79
C THR A 113 -22.43 -4.23 13.41
N GLY A 114 -21.18 -4.64 13.19
CA GLY A 114 -20.67 -5.95 13.61
C GLY A 114 -21.23 -7.10 12.77
N GLU A 115 -21.86 -6.82 11.64
CA GLU A 115 -22.42 -7.81 10.73
C GLU A 115 -21.72 -7.77 9.37
N PRO A 116 -21.26 -8.92 8.84
CA PRO A 116 -20.68 -8.99 7.50
C PRO A 116 -21.64 -8.50 6.42
N SER A 117 -21.12 -7.70 5.48
CA SER A 117 -21.87 -7.18 4.34
C SER A 117 -22.36 -8.34 3.43
N GLU A 118 -23.44 -8.09 2.69
CA GLU A 118 -23.89 -9.00 1.64
C GLU A 118 -22.80 -9.24 0.58
N ASN A 119 -22.02 -8.19 0.29
CA ASN A 119 -20.90 -8.20 -0.66
C ASN A 119 -19.60 -8.78 -0.09
N THR A 120 -19.61 -9.32 1.14
CA THR A 120 -18.42 -9.99 1.67
C THR A 120 -18.18 -11.32 0.92
N PRO A 121 -17.02 -11.49 0.26
CA PRO A 121 -16.74 -12.68 -0.54
C PRO A 121 -16.64 -13.94 0.33
N MET A 122 -17.02 -15.09 -0.23
CA MET A 122 -16.98 -16.37 0.50
C MET A 122 -15.54 -16.76 0.84
N CYS A 123 -14.63 -16.52 -0.10
CA CYS A 123 -13.19 -16.74 0.02
C CYS A 123 -12.44 -15.46 0.42
N ILE A 124 -13.02 -14.64 1.31
CA ILE A 124 -12.35 -13.46 1.90
C ILE A 124 -11.02 -13.81 2.61
N GLN A 125 -10.92 -15.05 3.08
CA GLN A 125 -9.73 -15.66 3.67
C GLN A 125 -9.51 -16.99 2.97
N THR A 126 -8.29 -17.52 3.03
CA THR A 126 -8.00 -18.89 2.62
C THR A 126 -8.81 -19.89 3.44
N LEU A 127 -9.46 -20.84 2.78
CA LEU A 127 -10.36 -21.81 3.42
C LEU A 127 -10.02 -23.24 3.02
N HIS A 128 -10.12 -24.14 4.00
CA HIS A 128 -10.19 -25.56 3.70
C HIS A 128 -11.53 -25.90 3.02
N ARG A 129 -11.52 -26.88 2.11
CA ARG A 129 -12.70 -27.31 1.35
C ARG A 129 -13.93 -27.60 2.22
N SER A 130 -13.74 -28.22 3.38
CA SER A 130 -14.84 -28.53 4.31
C SER A 130 -15.51 -27.29 4.88
N GLU A 131 -14.74 -26.23 5.15
CA GLU A 131 -15.26 -24.96 5.64
C GLU A 131 -16.01 -24.23 4.52
N LEU A 132 -15.47 -24.22 3.29
CA LEU A 132 -16.16 -23.65 2.13
C LEU A 132 -17.56 -24.25 1.94
N VAL A 133 -17.66 -25.59 1.93
CA VAL A 133 -18.95 -26.29 1.81
C VAL A 133 -19.92 -25.88 2.93
N LYS A 134 -19.40 -25.67 4.15
CA LYS A 134 -20.20 -25.21 5.28
C LYS A 134 -20.68 -23.77 5.06
N ARG A 135 -19.82 -22.87 4.59
CA ARG A 135 -20.19 -21.47 4.27
C ARG A 135 -21.30 -21.44 3.22
N CYS A 136 -21.19 -22.20 2.13
CA CYS A 136 -22.17 -22.23 1.04
C CYS A 136 -23.58 -22.67 1.48
N ARG A 137 -23.69 -23.45 2.56
CA ARG A 137 -24.98 -23.94 3.09
C ARG A 137 -25.61 -22.97 4.09
N LEU A 138 -24.84 -22.03 4.63
CA LEU A 138 -25.29 -21.10 5.68
C LEU A 138 -25.68 -19.76 5.07
N LYS A 139 -26.67 -19.09 5.69
CA LYS A 139 -27.12 -17.75 5.29
C LYS A 139 -26.72 -16.70 6.31
N GLY A 140 -26.55 -15.46 5.85
CA GLY A 140 -26.23 -14.31 6.69
C GLY A 140 -24.91 -14.44 7.44
N PRO A 141 -24.72 -13.72 8.56
CA PRO A 141 -23.46 -13.67 9.31
C PRO A 141 -22.93 -15.04 9.77
N LYS A 142 -23.84 -16.00 10.00
CA LYS A 142 -23.50 -17.36 10.47
C LYS A 142 -22.57 -18.11 9.51
N ARG A 143 -22.52 -17.74 8.22
CA ARG A 143 -21.60 -18.35 7.25
C ARG A 143 -20.13 -18.13 7.56
N PHE A 144 -19.79 -17.15 8.39
CA PHE A 144 -18.41 -16.85 8.79
C PHE A 144 -18.05 -17.39 10.19
N GLY A 145 -18.89 -18.25 10.76
CA GLY A 145 -18.61 -18.92 12.02
C GLY A 145 -18.89 -18.06 13.25
N SER A 146 -17.99 -18.09 14.24
CA SER A 146 -18.13 -17.39 15.51
C SER A 146 -18.09 -15.86 15.35
N LYS A 147 -18.56 -15.10 16.35
CA LYS A 147 -18.46 -13.63 16.34
C LYS A 147 -17.02 -13.13 16.17
N HIS A 148 -16.05 -13.82 16.78
CA HIS A 148 -14.62 -13.51 16.60
C HIS A 148 -14.17 -13.65 15.15
N ASN A 149 -14.56 -14.74 14.49
CA ASN A 149 -14.24 -14.96 13.08
C ASN A 149 -14.99 -13.98 12.17
N GLN A 150 -16.24 -13.65 12.48
CA GLN A 150 -16.99 -12.60 11.81
C GLN A 150 -16.25 -11.26 11.89
N GLN A 151 -15.76 -10.86 13.07
CA GLN A 151 -15.00 -9.61 13.22
C GLN A 151 -13.70 -9.61 12.40
N LYS A 152 -13.00 -10.74 12.32
CA LYS A 152 -11.82 -10.87 11.43
C LYS A 152 -12.20 -10.72 9.96
N VAL A 153 -13.30 -11.34 9.55
CA VAL A 153 -13.82 -11.24 8.18
C VAL A 153 -14.23 -9.82 7.83
N ILE A 154 -14.92 -9.12 8.75
CA ILE A 154 -15.35 -7.73 8.54
C ILE A 154 -14.14 -6.81 8.38
N ARG A 155 -13.12 -6.94 9.24
CA ARG A 155 -11.88 -6.18 9.13
C ARG A 155 -11.15 -6.43 7.82
N GLU A 156 -10.99 -7.70 7.45
CA GLU A 156 -10.33 -8.07 6.19
C GLU A 156 -11.10 -7.55 4.98
N HIS A 157 -12.43 -7.65 4.98
CA HIS A 157 -13.27 -7.13 3.92
C HIS A 157 -13.15 -5.60 3.81
N CYS A 158 -13.14 -4.89 4.94
CA CYS A 158 -12.93 -3.44 4.95
C CYS A 158 -11.58 -3.08 4.31
N ARG A 159 -10.48 -3.72 4.74
CA ARG A 159 -9.14 -3.50 4.18
C ARG A 159 -9.12 -3.74 2.67
N GLN A 160 -9.61 -4.89 2.21
CA GLN A 160 -9.64 -5.25 0.79
C GLN A 160 -10.48 -4.31 -0.07
N MET A 161 -11.60 -3.77 0.42
CA MET A 161 -12.42 -2.84 -0.38
C MET A 161 -11.75 -1.48 -0.55
N HIS A 162 -11.00 -1.01 0.45
CA HIS A 162 -10.21 0.23 0.31
C HIS A 162 -8.99 0.00 -0.57
N LYS A 163 -8.29 -1.14 -0.44
CA LYS A 163 -7.23 -1.58 -1.36
C LYS A 163 -7.74 -1.63 -2.80
N LEU A 164 -8.91 -2.25 -3.05
CA LEU A 164 -9.52 -2.33 -4.37
C LEU A 164 -9.84 -0.96 -4.96
N ALA A 165 -10.32 -0.03 -4.12
CA ALA A 165 -10.56 1.34 -4.56
C ALA A 165 -9.25 2.03 -4.96
N ALA A 166 -8.19 1.94 -4.15
CA ALA A 166 -6.88 2.48 -4.48
C ALA A 166 -6.32 1.87 -5.77
N TYR A 167 -6.40 0.55 -5.90
CA TYR A 167 -6.02 -0.20 -7.11
C TYR A 167 -6.75 0.32 -8.35
N THR A 168 -8.07 0.47 -8.26
CA THR A 168 -8.91 0.92 -9.39
C THR A 168 -8.52 2.33 -9.82
N LEU A 169 -8.23 3.22 -8.87
CA LEU A 169 -7.75 4.57 -9.18
C LEU A 169 -6.35 4.54 -9.83
N MET A 170 -5.46 3.66 -9.38
CA MET A 170 -4.13 3.52 -10.00
C MET A 170 -4.16 2.85 -11.36
N ARG A 171 -5.16 2.01 -11.66
CA ARG A 171 -5.26 1.36 -12.95
C ARG A 171 -5.97 2.22 -14.00
N TRP A 172 -7.14 2.76 -13.68
CA TRP A 172 -7.99 3.47 -14.64
C TRP A 172 -8.14 4.97 -14.36
N GLY A 173 -7.55 5.49 -13.29
CA GLY A 173 -7.53 6.92 -13.02
C GLY A 173 -6.58 7.66 -13.97
N ASP A 174 -6.84 8.94 -14.18
CA ASP A 174 -6.03 9.81 -15.03
C ASP A 174 -4.61 10.10 -14.52
N GLY A 175 -4.27 9.64 -13.31
CA GLY A 175 -2.95 9.83 -12.72
C GLY A 175 -2.68 11.24 -12.20
N SER A 176 -3.71 12.09 -12.13
CA SER A 176 -3.61 13.42 -11.51
C SER A 176 -3.29 13.33 -10.02
N ASP A 177 -2.69 14.39 -9.46
CA ASP A 177 -2.37 14.43 -8.03
C ASP A 177 -3.59 14.15 -7.12
N PRO A 178 -4.80 14.69 -7.38
CA PRO A 178 -5.98 14.33 -6.61
C PRO A 178 -6.34 12.84 -6.66
N CYS A 179 -6.11 12.18 -7.81
CA CYS A 179 -6.34 10.74 -7.97
C CYS A 179 -5.34 9.93 -7.12
N ILE A 180 -4.06 10.31 -7.16
CA ILE A 180 -2.99 9.67 -6.38
C ILE A 180 -3.20 9.91 -4.89
N ASP A 181 -3.53 11.13 -4.48
CA ASP A 181 -3.78 11.48 -3.08
C ASP A 181 -5.00 10.73 -2.53
N THR A 182 -6.05 10.58 -3.34
CA THR A 182 -7.21 9.76 -2.95
C THR A 182 -6.82 8.29 -2.75
N ALA A 183 -6.02 7.71 -3.66
CA ALA A 183 -5.54 6.34 -3.53
C ALA A 183 -4.62 6.16 -2.31
N LEU A 184 -3.70 7.09 -2.09
CA LEU A 184 -2.84 7.10 -0.91
C LEU A 184 -3.66 7.17 0.38
N MET A 185 -4.67 8.05 0.44
CA MET A 185 -5.56 8.16 1.60
C MET A 185 -6.41 6.91 1.78
N LEU A 186 -6.84 6.23 0.72
CA LEU A 186 -7.54 4.94 0.83
C LEU A 186 -6.66 3.85 1.47
N LEU A 187 -5.34 3.91 1.28
CA LEU A 187 -4.38 2.98 1.90
C LEU A 187 -3.98 3.40 3.32
N HIS A 188 -3.67 4.68 3.55
CA HIS A 188 -3.13 5.17 4.83
C HIS A 188 -4.20 5.60 5.83
N GLU A 189 -5.26 6.25 5.36
CA GLU A 189 -6.35 6.80 6.17
C GLU A 189 -7.71 6.47 5.54
N PRO A 190 -8.14 5.19 5.58
CA PRO A 190 -9.31 4.70 4.83
C PRO A 190 -10.58 5.55 5.01
N ALA A 191 -10.80 6.10 6.21
CA ALA A 191 -11.92 6.98 6.50
C ALA A 191 -11.87 8.29 5.70
N ILE A 192 -10.69 8.91 5.59
CA ILE A 192 -10.48 10.13 4.81
C ILE A 192 -10.55 9.80 3.31
N GLY A 193 -9.89 8.73 2.86
CA GLY A 193 -9.91 8.31 1.45
C GLY A 193 -11.34 8.05 0.94
N MET A 194 -12.19 7.42 1.76
CA MET A 194 -13.61 7.23 1.45
C MET A 194 -14.38 8.55 1.36
N CYS A 195 -14.08 9.51 2.23
CA CYS A 195 -14.65 10.85 2.16
C CYS A 195 -14.21 11.60 0.89
N MET A 196 -12.97 11.39 0.43
CA MET A 196 -12.49 11.93 -0.84
C MET A 196 -13.24 11.34 -2.05
N LEU A 197 -13.52 10.03 -2.06
CA LEU A 197 -14.38 9.42 -3.08
C LEU A 197 -15.79 10.05 -3.12
N ARG A 198 -16.28 10.50 -1.96
CA ARG A 198 -17.60 11.13 -1.81
C ARG A 198 -17.71 12.48 -2.53
N GLU A 199 -16.59 13.14 -2.82
CA GLU A 199 -16.61 14.43 -3.52
C GLU A 199 -17.08 14.31 -4.98
N ASP A 200 -17.08 13.10 -5.55
CA ASP A 200 -17.63 12.87 -6.88
C ASP A 200 -19.12 13.29 -6.92
N PRO A 201 -19.51 14.19 -7.86
CA PRO A 201 -20.90 14.68 -7.93
C PRO A 201 -21.94 13.58 -8.08
N LYS A 202 -21.62 12.45 -8.72
CA LYS A 202 -22.53 11.32 -8.87
C LYS A 202 -22.70 10.55 -7.57
N VAL A 203 -21.68 10.49 -6.73
CA VAL A 203 -21.77 9.90 -5.38
C VAL A 203 -22.72 10.71 -4.50
N LEU A 204 -22.64 12.04 -4.56
CA LEU A 204 -23.59 12.91 -3.85
C LEU A 204 -25.01 12.75 -4.40
N GLN A 205 -25.18 12.64 -5.72
CA GLN A 205 -26.49 12.45 -6.35
C GLN A 205 -27.20 11.16 -5.89
N VAL A 206 -26.46 10.10 -5.54
CA VAL A 206 -27.05 8.86 -5.02
C VAL A 206 -27.33 8.89 -3.51
N GLY A 207 -27.15 10.05 -2.86
CA GLY A 207 -27.58 10.29 -1.48
C GLY A 207 -26.50 10.12 -0.42
N ALA A 208 -25.21 10.18 -0.78
CA ALA A 208 -24.13 10.20 0.21
C ALA A 208 -24.19 11.48 1.07
N ALA A 209 -23.80 11.37 2.35
CA ALA A 209 -23.87 12.47 3.30
C ALA A 209 -22.98 13.65 2.85
N PRO A 210 -23.49 14.89 2.76
CA PRO A 210 -22.75 16.03 2.22
C PRO A 210 -21.73 16.62 3.21
N ASP A 211 -21.34 15.88 4.25
CA ASP A 211 -20.32 16.35 5.20
C ASP A 211 -18.93 16.35 4.53
N MET A 212 -18.34 17.53 4.44
CA MET A 212 -17.05 17.81 3.81
C MET A 212 -16.02 18.33 4.82
N ASN A 213 -16.27 18.18 6.12
CA ASN A 213 -15.39 18.65 7.19
C ASN A 213 -13.99 18.03 7.13
N PHE A 214 -13.86 16.81 6.60
CA PHE A 214 -12.58 16.15 6.35
C PHE A 214 -11.61 16.99 5.49
N ARG A 215 -12.10 17.94 4.69
CA ARG A 215 -11.25 18.87 3.92
C ARG A 215 -10.31 19.67 4.82
N ARG A 216 -10.74 19.99 6.05
CA ARG A 216 -9.89 20.65 7.05
C ARG A 216 -8.69 19.80 7.41
N VAL A 217 -8.92 18.49 7.57
CA VAL A 217 -7.85 17.52 7.82
C VAL A 217 -6.90 17.44 6.63
N VAL A 218 -7.43 17.32 5.40
CA VAL A 218 -6.61 17.25 4.19
C VAL A 218 -5.73 18.50 4.05
N VAL A 219 -6.29 19.69 4.28
CA VAL A 219 -5.53 20.96 4.27
C VAL A 219 -4.46 20.98 5.35
N ALA A 220 -4.80 20.62 6.59
CA ALA A 220 -3.85 20.61 7.70
C ALA A 220 -2.67 19.63 7.46
N LEU A 221 -2.94 18.45 6.88
CA LEU A 221 -1.89 17.50 6.52
C LEU A 221 -0.98 18.04 5.41
N ALA A 222 -1.55 18.72 4.41
CA ALA A 222 -0.78 19.34 3.34
C ALA A 222 0.12 20.47 3.86
N GLU A 223 -0.37 21.30 4.79
CA GLU A 223 0.41 22.36 5.44
C GLU A 223 1.57 21.80 6.26
N LEU A 224 1.35 20.71 7.02
CA LEU A 224 2.41 20.04 7.77
C LEU A 224 3.49 19.46 6.85
N ARG A 225 3.09 18.86 5.72
CA ARG A 225 4.04 18.35 4.73
C ARG A 225 4.87 19.47 4.11
N ALA A 226 4.24 20.58 3.72
CA ALA A 226 4.93 21.75 3.16
C ALA A 226 5.98 22.31 4.14
N ARG A 227 5.63 22.48 5.43
CA ARG A 227 6.58 22.91 6.47
C ARG A 227 7.74 21.92 6.64
N ALA A 228 7.46 20.63 6.59
CA ALA A 228 8.50 19.61 6.69
C ALA A 228 9.45 19.63 5.48
N ASP A 229 8.95 19.94 4.28
CA ASP A 229 9.75 20.07 3.07
C ASP A 229 10.66 21.32 3.14
N GLU A 230 10.15 22.43 3.69
CA GLU A 230 10.94 23.63 3.98
C GLU A 230 12.05 23.37 5.01
N GLU A 231 11.74 22.63 6.09
CA GLU A 231 12.74 22.23 7.08
C GLU A 231 13.86 21.36 6.47
N PHE A 232 13.50 20.38 5.65
CA PHE A 232 14.47 19.55 4.94
C PHE A 232 15.36 20.36 3.99
N ALA A 233 14.76 21.20 3.15
CA ALA A 233 15.51 22.02 2.19
C ALA A 233 16.55 22.92 2.90
N ARG A 234 16.18 23.54 4.03
CA ARG A 234 17.06 24.38 4.83
C ARG A 234 18.26 23.61 5.38
N GLU A 235 18.02 22.43 5.95
CA GLU A 235 19.08 21.63 6.55
C GLU A 235 19.99 20.96 5.51
N SER A 236 19.44 20.55 4.37
CA SER A 236 20.24 20.07 3.24
C SER A 236 21.16 21.15 2.68
N SER A 237 20.70 22.41 2.61
CA SER A 237 21.55 23.53 2.20
C SER A 237 22.67 23.83 3.21
N ALA A 238 22.37 23.80 4.51
CA ALA A 238 23.36 24.09 5.57
C ALA A 238 24.46 23.01 5.64
N GLY A 239 24.11 21.73 5.43
CA GLY A 239 25.09 20.65 5.35
C GLY A 239 26.08 20.81 4.19
N SER A 240 25.62 21.36 3.06
CA SER A 240 26.43 21.57 1.86
C SER A 240 27.46 22.70 2.02
N GLU A 241 27.15 23.73 2.81
CA GLU A 241 28.07 24.83 3.12
C GLU A 241 29.16 24.42 4.13
N SER A 242 28.82 23.57 5.11
CA SER A 242 29.79 23.08 6.12
C SER A 242 30.85 22.11 5.56
N GLY A 243 30.55 21.41 4.45
CA GLY A 243 31.51 20.53 3.76
C GLY A 243 32.55 21.28 2.93
N ALA A 244 32.28 22.54 2.55
CA ALA A 244 33.18 23.36 1.76
C ALA A 244 34.33 23.99 2.58
N GLU A 245 34.18 24.13 3.91
CA GLU A 245 35.22 24.72 4.77
C GLU A 245 36.21 23.69 5.37
N SER A 246 35.95 22.39 5.28
CA SER A 246 36.87 21.33 5.73
C SER A 246 37.99 21.01 4.72
N GLY A 247 37.97 21.62 3.53
CA GLY A 247 38.95 21.43 2.46
C GLY A 247 40.18 22.33 2.58
N SER A 248 40.83 22.43 3.74
CA SER A 248 42.14 23.10 3.85
C SER A 248 43.17 22.27 4.62
N ARG A 249 44.07 21.67 3.82
CA ARG A 249 45.32 21.00 4.16
C ARG A 249 46.00 21.51 5.45
N THR A 250 46.40 20.59 6.30
CA THR A 250 47.73 20.66 6.93
C THR A 250 48.47 19.34 6.73
N SER A 251 49.43 19.40 5.81
CA SER A 251 50.47 18.40 5.65
C SER A 251 51.46 18.48 6.81
N LEU A 252 51.80 17.35 7.41
CA LEU A 252 53.05 17.18 8.16
C LEU A 252 53.66 15.83 7.78
N LYS A 253 54.66 15.91 6.88
CA LYS A 253 55.60 14.85 6.55
C LYS A 253 56.71 14.79 7.60
N THR A 254 57.00 13.60 8.08
CA THR A 254 58.32 13.15 8.59
C THR A 254 58.19 11.63 8.70
N GLY A 255 58.92 10.74 8.07
CA GLY A 255 60.09 10.76 7.19
C GLY A 255 60.85 9.46 7.44
N GLN A 256 60.76 8.46 6.55
CA GLN A 256 61.79 7.43 6.25
C GLN A 256 61.26 6.37 5.25
N GLU A 257 61.95 6.26 4.11
CA GLU A 257 61.89 5.18 3.12
C GLU A 257 62.89 4.05 3.49
N PRO A 258 62.97 2.92 2.75
CA PRO A 258 61.89 2.08 2.20
C PRO A 258 62.18 0.58 2.41
N ALA A 259 61.17 -0.30 2.31
CA ALA A 259 61.29 -1.62 1.68
C ALA A 259 59.97 -2.40 1.73
N GLN A 260 59.65 -3.00 0.58
CA GLN A 260 58.65 -4.04 0.31
C GLN A 260 57.21 -3.55 0.05
N GLU A 261 56.97 -3.28 -1.23
CA GLU A 261 55.69 -3.53 -1.90
C GLU A 261 55.21 -4.96 -1.62
N PRO A 262 53.93 -5.12 -1.33
CA PRO A 262 53.15 -6.15 -2.00
C PRO A 262 52.06 -5.48 -2.84
N ALA A 263 51.87 -6.04 -4.03
CA ALA A 263 50.95 -5.64 -5.07
C ALA A 263 49.61 -5.10 -4.53
N GLN A 264 49.29 -3.87 -4.95
CA GLN A 264 47.92 -3.38 -4.93
C GLN A 264 47.12 -4.24 -5.91
N ASP A 265 46.15 -4.95 -5.36
CA ASP A 265 45.07 -5.56 -6.12
C ASP A 265 44.12 -4.41 -6.52
N ASP A 266 44.38 -3.80 -7.68
CA ASP A 266 43.56 -2.74 -8.30
C ASP A 266 42.23 -3.31 -8.86
N THR A 267 41.52 -4.06 -8.03
CA THR A 267 40.15 -4.53 -8.30
C THR A 267 39.29 -4.38 -7.05
N GLN A 268 39.29 -3.19 -6.46
CA GLN A 268 38.09 -2.68 -5.79
C GLN A 268 37.41 -1.73 -6.76
N GLU A 269 36.58 -2.30 -7.62
CA GLU A 269 35.48 -1.58 -8.25
C GLU A 269 34.64 -1.03 -7.09
N THR A 270 34.86 0.24 -6.74
CA THR A 270 33.99 0.94 -5.81
C THR A 270 32.61 0.93 -6.45
N ALA A 271 31.68 0.16 -5.88
CA ALA A 271 30.28 0.16 -6.33
C ALA A 271 29.84 1.62 -6.49
N PRO A 272 29.18 2.00 -7.61
CA PRO A 272 28.75 3.38 -7.79
C PRO A 272 27.85 3.77 -6.61
N ASP A 273 28.02 4.99 -6.11
CA ASP A 273 27.11 5.54 -5.10
C ASP A 273 25.68 5.47 -5.67
N HIS A 274 24.68 4.99 -4.93
CA HIS A 274 23.34 4.72 -5.49
C HIS A 274 22.65 5.99 -6.04
N VAL A 275 23.16 7.17 -5.66
CA VAL A 275 22.84 8.47 -6.24
C VAL A 275 23.06 8.47 -7.76
N ASP A 276 24.01 7.66 -8.24
CA ASP A 276 24.33 7.46 -9.64
C ASP A 276 23.52 6.34 -10.32
N TYR A 277 22.56 5.71 -9.66
CA TYR A 277 21.79 4.62 -10.29
C TYR A 277 20.63 5.09 -11.17
N TYR A 278 20.13 6.30 -10.91
CA TYR A 278 18.90 6.78 -11.50
C TYR A 278 19.16 7.80 -12.62
N LYS A 279 18.37 7.71 -13.69
CA LYS A 279 18.31 8.69 -14.78
C LYS A 279 17.74 10.03 -14.31
N ASP A 280 16.79 10.00 -13.37
CA ASP A 280 16.16 11.17 -12.78
C ASP A 280 16.67 11.40 -11.35
N PRO A 281 17.33 12.55 -11.06
CA PRO A 281 17.86 12.85 -9.73
C PRO A 281 16.78 12.96 -8.65
N ALA A 282 15.51 13.13 -9.01
CA ALA A 282 14.41 13.17 -8.06
C ALA A 282 14.27 11.88 -7.23
N TYR A 283 14.68 10.73 -7.78
CA TYR A 283 14.67 9.46 -7.03
C TYR A 283 15.79 9.37 -6.00
N ALA A 284 16.99 9.87 -6.32
CA ALA A 284 18.06 10.00 -5.34
C ALA A 284 17.67 10.99 -4.22
N GLN A 285 17.01 12.09 -4.57
CA GLN A 285 16.46 13.03 -3.59
C GLN A 285 15.38 12.39 -2.71
N ALA A 286 14.53 11.53 -3.28
CA ALA A 286 13.53 10.79 -2.51
C ALA A 286 14.17 9.83 -1.49
N SER A 287 15.25 9.13 -1.85
CA SER A 287 16.05 8.32 -0.91
C SER A 287 16.61 9.17 0.22
N ALA A 288 17.23 10.32 -0.11
CA ALA A 288 17.78 11.23 0.89
C ALA A 288 16.70 11.77 1.85
N ARG A 289 15.53 12.13 1.31
CA ARG A 289 14.36 12.57 2.11
C ARG A 289 13.83 11.46 3.00
N TYR A 290 13.76 10.22 2.51
CA TYR A 290 13.35 9.06 3.31
C TYR A 290 14.26 8.87 4.53
N LEU A 291 15.58 8.85 4.32
CA LEU A 291 16.57 8.68 5.38
C LEU A 291 16.61 9.85 6.38
N TYR A 292 16.36 11.06 5.89
CA TYR A 292 16.21 12.24 6.73
C TYR A 292 15.00 12.10 7.65
N ASP A 293 13.84 11.78 7.08
CA ASP A 293 12.58 11.65 7.81
C ASP A 293 12.62 10.50 8.82
N ALA A 294 13.24 9.36 8.47
CA ALA A 294 13.39 8.24 9.39
C ALA A 294 14.14 8.65 10.67
N ARG A 295 15.27 9.34 10.52
CA ARG A 295 16.08 9.82 11.67
C ARG A 295 15.32 10.86 12.49
N ARG A 296 14.68 11.82 11.82
CA ARG A 296 13.93 12.89 12.50
C ARG A 296 12.67 12.38 13.19
N LEU A 297 11.99 11.39 12.62
CA LEU A 297 10.83 10.74 13.22
C LEU A 297 11.20 10.05 14.55
N ILE A 298 12.27 9.25 14.56
CA ILE A 298 12.76 8.58 15.77
C ILE A 298 13.14 9.60 16.83
N ALA A 299 13.88 10.64 16.46
CA ALA A 299 14.25 11.72 17.37
C ALA A 299 13.03 12.43 17.95
N GLY A 300 12.05 12.81 17.11
CA GLY A 300 10.82 13.49 17.53
C GLY A 300 10.00 12.66 18.52
N TYR A 301 9.81 11.37 18.26
CA TYR A 301 9.12 10.50 19.23
C TYR A 301 9.89 10.38 20.56
N ARG A 302 11.23 10.25 20.52
CA ARG A 302 12.06 10.16 21.74
C ARG A 302 12.04 11.46 22.55
N GLU A 303 12.08 12.62 21.91
CA GLU A 303 12.00 13.94 22.57
C GLU A 303 10.64 14.20 23.23
N LEU A 304 9.57 13.63 22.66
CA LEU A 304 8.21 13.72 23.19
C LEU A 304 7.85 12.60 24.19
N TRP A 305 8.71 11.59 24.39
CA TRP A 305 8.38 10.37 25.13
C TRP A 305 7.85 10.64 26.55
N ASP A 306 8.58 11.48 27.30
CA ASP A 306 8.24 11.83 28.69
C ASP A 306 7.22 12.98 28.80
N ARG A 307 6.80 13.56 27.67
CA ARG A 307 5.81 14.64 27.64
C ARG A 307 4.40 14.07 27.60
N THR A 308 3.43 14.80 28.15
CA THR A 308 2.02 14.49 27.93
C THR A 308 1.62 14.95 26.54
N THR A 309 1.25 14.02 25.67
CA THR A 309 0.85 14.28 24.28
C THR A 309 -0.59 13.80 24.04
N LEU A 310 -1.32 14.47 23.15
CA LEU A 310 -2.59 13.94 22.67
C LEU A 310 -2.35 12.79 21.67
N ASP A 311 -3.33 11.91 21.58
CA ASP A 311 -3.41 10.94 20.49
C ASP A 311 -3.72 11.70 19.18
N ALA A 312 -2.86 11.53 18.19
CA ALA A 312 -3.00 12.16 16.89
C ALA A 312 -4.34 11.86 16.21
N ALA A 313 -4.96 10.69 16.44
CA ALA A 313 -6.30 10.40 15.91
C ALA A 313 -7.36 11.33 16.50
N LYS A 314 -7.25 11.69 17.79
CA LYS A 314 -8.14 12.66 18.44
C LYS A 314 -7.92 14.08 17.93
N VAL A 315 -6.66 14.44 17.66
CA VAL A 315 -6.32 15.75 17.06
C VAL A 315 -6.95 15.88 15.67
N LEU A 316 -6.89 14.83 14.85
CA LEU A 316 -7.53 14.83 13.52
C LEU A 316 -9.05 15.02 13.59
N VAL A 317 -9.72 14.36 14.54
CA VAL A 317 -11.17 14.54 14.77
C VAL A 317 -11.50 15.98 15.18
N ALA A 318 -10.67 16.59 16.04
CA ALA A 318 -10.86 17.97 16.45
C ALA A 318 -10.66 18.96 15.27
N ILE A 319 -9.64 18.73 14.43
CA ILE A 319 -9.42 19.50 13.18
C ILE A 319 -10.63 19.38 12.25
N GLU A 320 -11.17 18.17 12.07
CA GLU A 320 -12.38 17.94 11.28
C GLU A 320 -13.56 18.77 11.83
N GLN A 321 -13.76 18.75 13.16
CA GLN A 321 -14.82 19.52 13.82
C GLN A 321 -14.58 21.05 13.80
N GLY A 322 -13.37 21.49 13.44
CA GLY A 322 -13.00 22.91 13.36
C GLY A 322 -12.74 23.52 14.73
N GLU A 323 -12.37 22.68 15.70
CA GLU A 323 -11.91 23.14 17.00
C GLU A 323 -10.53 23.81 16.82
N GLU A 324 -10.31 24.95 17.48
CA GLU A 324 -9.00 25.57 17.54
C GLU A 324 -8.07 24.69 18.40
N THR A 325 -7.41 23.72 17.75
CA THR A 325 -6.41 22.91 18.41
C THR A 325 -5.08 23.66 18.42
N SER A 326 -4.78 24.33 19.52
CA SER A 326 -3.38 24.61 19.93
C SER A 326 -2.60 23.31 20.23
N ALA A 327 -3.30 22.17 20.22
CA ALA A 327 -2.87 20.88 20.75
C ALA A 327 -2.27 19.92 19.70
N GLY A 328 -1.98 20.41 18.48
CA GLY A 328 -1.03 19.77 17.58
C GLY A 328 0.43 19.88 18.06
N GLY A 329 0.68 20.63 19.15
CA GLY A 329 1.97 20.67 19.84
C GLY A 329 2.99 21.64 19.25
N ALA A 330 2.65 22.39 18.20
CA ALA A 330 3.54 23.40 17.65
C ALA A 330 2.87 24.77 17.68
N SER A 331 3.45 25.71 18.42
CA SER A 331 3.37 27.12 18.02
C SER A 331 3.91 27.26 16.59
N ASP A 332 3.60 28.35 15.88
CA ASP A 332 4.17 28.58 14.53
C ASP A 332 5.72 28.52 14.51
N ASP A 333 6.37 28.60 15.67
CA ASP A 333 7.83 28.58 15.87
C ASP A 333 8.39 27.19 16.28
N ASP A 334 7.54 26.21 16.61
CA ASP A 334 7.97 24.86 16.98
C ASP A 334 8.15 23.98 15.73
N SER A 335 9.25 23.23 15.69
CA SER A 335 9.56 22.31 14.58
C SER A 335 8.43 21.29 14.36
N VAL A 336 8.15 20.96 13.10
CA VAL A 336 7.11 19.97 12.72
C VAL A 336 7.34 18.60 13.37
N TRP A 337 8.58 18.27 13.74
CA TRP A 337 8.96 17.04 14.41
C TRP A 337 8.47 16.94 15.87
N HIS A 338 7.88 18.00 16.41
CA HIS A 338 7.17 17.99 17.70
C HIS A 338 5.65 17.84 17.54
N ASN A 339 5.14 17.75 16.31
CA ASN A 339 3.71 17.63 16.03
C ASN A 339 3.29 16.15 15.89
N VAL A 340 2.45 15.66 16.81
CA VAL A 340 2.02 14.25 16.82
C VAL A 340 1.25 13.81 15.57
N VAL A 341 0.54 14.73 14.90
CA VAL A 341 -0.14 14.44 13.63
C VAL A 341 0.89 14.26 12.51
N HIS A 342 1.91 15.12 12.48
CA HIS A 342 3.02 14.98 11.53
C HIS A 342 3.80 13.69 11.76
N LEU A 343 4.18 13.37 13.01
CA LEU A 343 4.88 12.12 13.32
C LEU A 343 4.07 10.88 12.89
N ARG A 344 2.75 10.89 13.14
CA ARG A 344 1.84 9.82 12.68
C ARG A 344 1.79 9.70 11.15
N GLU A 345 1.71 10.82 10.43
CA GLU A 345 1.70 10.83 8.95
C GLU A 345 3.02 10.31 8.40
N VAL A 346 4.15 10.82 8.91
CA VAL A 346 5.48 10.40 8.47
C VAL A 346 5.71 8.92 8.77
N SER A 347 5.27 8.42 9.93
CA SER A 347 5.33 6.98 10.26
C SER A 347 4.64 6.14 9.18
N ARG A 348 3.42 6.50 8.79
CA ARG A 348 2.69 5.79 7.72
C ARG A 348 3.39 5.93 6.36
N SER A 349 3.94 7.09 6.05
CA SER A 349 4.64 7.29 4.78
C SER A 349 5.96 6.51 4.64
N LEU A 350 6.60 6.14 5.75
CA LEU A 350 7.88 5.44 5.77
C LEU A 350 7.72 3.91 5.91
N LEU A 351 6.75 3.48 6.72
CA LEU A 351 6.51 2.07 7.05
C LEU A 351 5.27 1.48 6.36
N GLY A 352 4.38 2.33 5.82
CA GLY A 352 3.03 1.98 5.42
C GLY A 352 2.07 1.86 6.61
N ALA A 353 0.77 1.74 6.34
CA ALA A 353 -0.28 1.92 7.36
C ALA A 353 -0.22 0.90 8.51
N ASP A 354 -0.12 -0.39 8.20
CA ASP A 354 -0.17 -1.47 9.20
C ASP A 354 1.11 -1.55 10.03
N ASN A 355 2.28 -1.44 9.40
CA ASN A 355 3.56 -1.50 10.12
C ASN A 355 3.81 -0.27 10.99
N ALA A 356 3.31 0.91 10.58
CA ALA A 356 3.41 2.11 11.38
C ALA A 356 2.64 2.01 12.71
N CYS A 357 1.66 1.11 12.84
CA CYS A 357 0.88 0.94 14.06
C CYS A 357 1.75 0.60 15.27
N GLU A 358 2.79 -0.21 15.12
CA GLU A 358 3.68 -0.57 16.25
C GLU A 358 4.39 0.68 16.81
N LEU A 359 4.87 1.55 15.92
CA LEU A 359 5.50 2.81 16.30
C LEU A 359 4.50 3.80 16.90
N ILE A 360 3.34 4.00 16.26
CA ILE A 360 2.34 4.99 16.65
C ILE A 360 1.64 4.58 17.96
N GLU A 361 1.14 3.35 18.04
CA GLU A 361 0.44 2.85 19.23
C GLU A 361 1.42 2.61 20.38
N GLY A 362 2.62 2.09 20.10
CA GLY A 362 3.68 1.95 21.10
C GLY A 362 4.04 3.29 21.74
N PHE A 363 4.16 4.35 20.93
CA PHE A 363 4.31 5.71 21.45
C PHE A 363 3.09 6.14 22.28
N ASN A 364 1.88 6.09 21.73
CA ASN A 364 0.66 6.55 22.39
C ASN A 364 0.38 5.86 23.74
N GLU A 365 0.67 4.56 23.83
CA GLU A 365 0.46 3.73 25.02
C GLU A 365 1.66 3.75 25.98
N ARG A 366 2.76 4.40 25.58
CA ARG A 366 4.07 4.36 26.26
C ARG A 366 4.58 2.93 26.47
N ASP A 367 4.28 2.06 25.51
CA ASP A 367 4.79 0.70 25.44
C ASP A 367 6.15 0.72 24.73
N VAL A 368 7.21 0.63 25.55
CA VAL A 368 8.60 0.65 25.08
C VAL A 368 8.89 -0.52 24.14
N ALA A 369 8.41 -1.73 24.46
CA ALA A 369 8.73 -2.91 23.66
C ALA A 369 8.11 -2.82 22.27
N ARG A 370 6.87 -2.34 22.21
CA ARG A 370 6.15 -2.14 20.95
C ARG A 370 6.76 -1.01 20.12
N PHE A 371 7.11 0.10 20.77
CA PHE A 371 7.77 1.22 20.11
C PHE A 371 9.14 0.82 19.54
N ASP A 372 9.96 0.13 20.32
CA ASP A 372 11.29 -0.34 19.90
C ASP A 372 11.19 -1.33 18.72
N GLN A 373 10.14 -2.16 18.66
CA GLN A 373 9.89 -3.01 17.50
C GLN A 373 9.60 -2.19 16.23
N GLY A 374 8.80 -1.13 16.34
CA GLY A 374 8.54 -0.20 15.24
C GLY A 374 9.81 0.55 14.79
N VAL A 375 10.64 0.99 15.73
CA VAL A 375 11.93 1.64 15.45
C VAL A 375 12.88 0.68 14.73
N ALA A 376 13.03 -0.55 15.22
CA ALA A 376 13.92 -1.54 14.61
C ALA A 376 13.51 -1.87 13.15
N LEU A 377 12.20 -1.92 12.88
CA LEU A 377 11.71 -2.09 11.52
C LEU A 377 12.06 -0.89 10.63
N LEU A 378 11.87 0.34 11.13
CA LEU A 378 12.20 1.56 10.40
C LEU A 378 13.70 1.66 10.12
N GLU A 379 14.55 1.33 11.09
CA GLU A 379 16.00 1.30 10.94
C GLU A 379 16.42 0.25 9.89
N SER A 380 15.84 -0.95 9.92
CA SER A 380 16.10 -1.98 8.90
C SER A 380 15.69 -1.53 7.49
N MET A 381 14.55 -0.85 7.34
CA MET A 381 14.15 -0.31 6.03
C MET A 381 15.06 0.85 5.61
N ALA A 382 15.48 1.71 6.54
CA ALA A 382 16.42 2.80 6.28
C ALA A 382 17.80 2.26 5.84
N GLU A 383 18.29 1.18 6.45
CA GLU A 383 19.53 0.52 6.02
C GLU A 383 19.44 0.04 4.56
N ILE A 384 18.31 -0.57 4.17
CA ILE A 384 18.08 -0.97 2.77
C ILE A 384 18.11 0.25 1.85
N VAL A 385 17.45 1.35 2.24
CA VAL A 385 17.42 2.59 1.45
C VAL A 385 18.80 3.24 1.36
N GLU A 386 19.61 3.15 2.42
CA GLU A 386 20.97 3.68 2.44
C GLU A 386 21.91 2.89 1.52
N MET A 387 21.76 1.55 1.49
CA MET A 387 22.58 0.68 0.65
C MET A 387 22.15 0.68 -0.82
N GLU A 388 20.84 0.56 -1.09
CA GLU A 388 20.30 0.23 -2.41
C GLU A 388 19.42 1.34 -3.02
N GLY A 389 19.09 2.36 -2.24
CA GLY A 389 18.13 3.41 -2.62
C GLY A 389 16.66 3.00 -2.42
N LEU A 390 15.80 4.01 -2.29
CA LEU A 390 14.37 3.85 -2.03
C LEU A 390 13.64 3.00 -3.10
N PRO A 391 13.92 3.14 -4.41
CA PRO A 391 13.35 2.26 -5.43
C PRO A 391 13.59 0.76 -5.24
N MET A 392 14.70 0.37 -4.60
CA MET A 392 15.04 -1.03 -4.40
C MET A 392 14.40 -1.64 -3.15
N LEU A 393 13.93 -0.81 -2.21
CA LEU A 393 13.32 -1.25 -0.96
C LEU A 393 12.21 -2.30 -1.17
N PRO A 394 11.23 -2.14 -2.09
CA PRO A 394 10.23 -3.17 -2.32
C PRO A 394 10.80 -4.49 -2.85
N ILE A 395 11.88 -4.47 -3.64
CA ILE A 395 12.51 -5.69 -4.15
C ILE A 395 13.16 -6.47 -3.02
N VAL A 396 14.00 -5.81 -2.23
CA VAL A 396 14.71 -6.43 -1.10
C VAL A 396 13.71 -6.94 -0.06
N MET A 397 12.70 -6.14 0.28
CA MET A 397 11.66 -6.52 1.24
C MET A 397 10.85 -7.76 0.81
N LEU A 398 10.60 -7.90 -0.49
CA LEU A 398 9.84 -9.01 -1.05
C LEU A 398 10.72 -10.24 -1.36
N ASP A 399 12.03 -10.08 -1.51
CA ASP A 399 12.98 -11.19 -1.66
C ASP A 399 13.33 -11.82 -0.29
N GLU A 400 13.53 -10.99 0.75
CA GLU A 400 13.82 -11.44 2.12
C GLU A 400 12.59 -11.89 2.93
N GLN A 401 11.46 -12.16 2.28
CA GLN A 401 10.17 -12.44 2.94
C GLN A 401 10.25 -13.52 4.02
N ASP A 402 11.00 -14.60 3.79
CA ASP A 402 11.05 -15.69 4.77
C ASP A 402 11.75 -15.24 6.08
N GLY A 403 12.75 -14.37 6.00
CA GLY A 403 13.42 -13.76 7.16
C GLY A 403 12.62 -12.62 7.82
N TYR A 404 11.99 -11.77 7.01
CA TYR A 404 11.10 -10.70 7.49
C TYR A 404 9.89 -11.27 8.26
N MET A 405 9.22 -12.28 7.69
CA MET A 405 8.05 -12.91 8.30
C MET A 405 8.38 -13.69 9.59
N GLU A 406 9.58 -14.28 9.68
CA GLU A 406 10.05 -14.94 10.91
C GLU A 406 10.30 -13.92 12.03
N LYS A 407 10.94 -12.78 11.72
CA LYS A 407 11.21 -11.70 12.68
C LYS A 407 9.95 -10.96 13.15
N GLN A 408 9.00 -10.68 12.26
CA GLN A 408 7.85 -9.83 12.59
C GLN A 408 6.67 -10.61 13.19
N ALA A 409 6.45 -11.86 12.75
CA ALA A 409 5.27 -12.63 13.15
C ALA A 409 5.59 -13.86 14.02
N GLY A 410 6.87 -14.26 14.15
CA GLY A 410 7.27 -15.50 14.84
C GLY A 410 6.63 -16.77 14.28
N VAL A 411 6.06 -16.70 13.06
CA VAL A 411 5.25 -17.76 12.45
C VAL A 411 5.53 -17.81 10.95
N LEU A 412 6.28 -18.84 10.55
CA LEU A 412 6.47 -19.21 9.15
C LEU A 412 5.10 -19.44 8.47
N PRO A 413 4.94 -19.05 7.19
CA PRO A 413 3.73 -19.38 6.42
C PRO A 413 3.46 -20.88 6.48
N LYS A 414 2.22 -21.28 6.80
CA LYS A 414 1.87 -22.70 6.95
C LYS A 414 1.48 -23.36 5.63
N SER A 415 1.29 -22.57 4.57
CA SER A 415 0.91 -23.00 3.22
C SER A 415 1.38 -21.98 2.17
N ALA A 416 1.37 -22.38 0.90
CA ALA A 416 1.64 -21.48 -0.23
C ALA A 416 0.63 -20.32 -0.31
N ASP A 417 -0.64 -20.59 0.03
CA ASP A 417 -1.69 -19.56 0.07
C ASP A 417 -1.46 -18.54 1.19
N ASP A 418 -0.97 -18.98 2.36
CA ASP A 418 -0.58 -18.08 3.46
C ASP A 418 0.61 -17.22 3.06
N LYS A 419 1.57 -17.77 2.30
CA LYS A 419 2.72 -17.01 1.77
C LYS A 419 2.23 -15.95 0.78
N ARG A 420 1.36 -16.33 -0.16
CA ARG A 420 0.79 -15.41 -1.15
C ARG A 420 0.01 -14.26 -0.52
N ARG A 421 -0.82 -14.55 0.49
CA ARG A 421 -1.54 -13.52 1.24
C ARG A 421 -0.59 -12.54 1.92
N LYS A 422 0.47 -13.04 2.57
CA LYS A 422 1.48 -12.19 3.20
C LYS A 422 2.20 -11.30 2.19
N VAL A 423 2.54 -11.82 1.01
CA VAL A 423 3.09 -11.02 -0.10
C VAL A 423 2.15 -9.89 -0.48
N SER A 424 0.85 -10.17 -0.57
CA SER A 424 -0.20 -9.19 -0.89
C SER A 424 -0.36 -8.10 0.16
N GLU A 425 -0.25 -8.47 1.44
CA GLU A 425 -0.25 -7.56 2.59
C GLU A 425 1.01 -6.69 2.57
N ILE A 426 2.18 -7.28 2.26
CA ILE A 426 3.43 -6.53 2.11
C ILE A 426 3.38 -5.54 0.94
N GLY A 427 2.91 -6.00 -0.22
CA GLY A 427 2.75 -5.17 -1.41
C GLY A 427 1.82 -3.98 -1.19
N GLU A 428 0.75 -4.13 -0.38
CA GLU A 428 -0.16 -3.03 -0.07
C GLU A 428 0.53 -1.87 0.67
N PHE A 429 1.31 -2.17 1.71
CA PHE A 429 1.98 -1.11 2.47
C PHE A 429 3.15 -0.52 1.68
N LEU A 430 3.87 -1.33 0.90
CA LEU A 430 4.93 -0.85 0.00
C LEU A 430 4.36 0.07 -1.08
N ALA A 431 3.15 -0.22 -1.61
CA ALA A 431 2.46 0.67 -2.54
C ALA A 431 2.16 2.02 -1.89
N GLY A 432 1.72 2.03 -0.62
CA GLY A 432 1.53 3.26 0.16
C GLY A 432 2.81 4.10 0.28
N ILE A 433 3.96 3.45 0.53
CA ILE A 433 5.27 4.12 0.56
C ILE A 433 5.62 4.69 -0.81
N VAL A 434 5.47 3.91 -1.89
CA VAL A 434 5.73 4.37 -3.26
C VAL A 434 4.90 5.61 -3.59
N LEU A 435 3.59 5.58 -3.35
CA LEU A 435 2.70 6.72 -3.62
C LEU A 435 3.00 7.94 -2.74
N ALA A 436 3.52 7.72 -1.52
CA ALA A 436 3.89 8.80 -0.62
C ALA A 436 5.24 9.43 -0.94
N ARG A 437 6.21 8.64 -1.43
CA ARG A 437 7.64 9.00 -1.42
C ARG A 437 8.29 9.06 -2.80
N PHE A 438 7.78 8.38 -3.82
CA PHE A 438 8.35 8.50 -5.15
C PHE A 438 7.99 9.84 -5.79
N PRO A 439 8.85 10.37 -6.67
CA PRO A 439 8.47 11.44 -7.59
C PRO A 439 7.16 11.09 -8.32
N ARG A 440 6.22 12.05 -8.34
CA ARG A 440 4.91 11.86 -8.98
C ARG A 440 5.08 11.64 -10.49
N GLY A 441 4.36 10.66 -11.03
CA GLY A 441 4.37 10.34 -12.46
C GLY A 441 3.97 8.90 -12.76
N ASP A 442 4.03 8.53 -14.04
CA ASP A 442 3.58 7.21 -14.52
C ASP A 442 4.38 6.07 -13.90
N VAL A 443 5.68 6.25 -13.67
CA VAL A 443 6.53 5.21 -13.07
C VAL A 443 6.08 4.87 -11.65
N ALA A 444 5.86 5.86 -10.79
CA ALA A 444 5.35 5.65 -9.44
C ALA A 444 3.96 4.98 -9.45
N LYS A 445 3.08 5.40 -10.37
CA LYS A 445 1.75 4.80 -10.57
C LYS A 445 1.85 3.32 -10.96
N GLN A 446 2.69 2.97 -11.94
CA GLN A 446 2.87 1.59 -12.39
C GLN A 446 3.53 0.71 -11.31
N CYS A 447 4.49 1.26 -10.57
CA CYS A 447 5.13 0.59 -9.44
C CYS A 447 4.11 0.28 -8.33
N ALA A 448 3.32 1.28 -7.91
CA ALA A 448 2.28 1.08 -6.92
C ALA A 448 1.22 0.07 -7.38
N LEU A 449 0.82 0.13 -8.66
CA LEU A 449 -0.12 -0.83 -9.25
C LEU A 449 0.40 -2.27 -9.17
N ALA A 450 1.66 -2.49 -9.55
CA ALA A 450 2.29 -3.81 -9.49
C ALA A 450 2.38 -4.35 -8.05
N LEU A 451 2.68 -3.49 -7.07
CA LEU A 451 2.73 -3.88 -5.67
C LEU A 451 1.34 -4.19 -5.10
N LEU A 452 0.31 -3.44 -5.47
CA LEU A 452 -1.08 -3.74 -5.09
C LEU A 452 -1.55 -5.07 -5.68
N ASP A 453 -1.07 -5.43 -6.87
CA ASP A 453 -1.29 -6.74 -7.51
C ASP A 453 -0.40 -7.86 -6.95
N GLY A 454 0.61 -7.56 -6.12
CA GLY A 454 1.56 -8.55 -5.60
C GLY A 454 2.52 -9.09 -6.66
N GLU A 455 2.73 -8.35 -7.76
CA GLU A 455 3.50 -8.77 -8.93
C GLU A 455 4.89 -8.11 -8.97
N ILE A 456 5.83 -8.67 -8.20
CA ILE A 456 7.23 -8.20 -8.09
C ILE A 456 7.93 -8.03 -9.44
N VAL A 457 7.69 -8.95 -10.39
CA VAL A 457 8.31 -8.90 -11.72
C VAL A 457 7.79 -7.69 -12.51
N GLN A 458 6.51 -7.34 -12.34
CA GLN A 458 5.94 -6.16 -12.98
C GLN A 458 6.44 -4.88 -12.32
N TYR A 459 6.66 -4.90 -11.00
CA TYR A 459 7.31 -3.80 -10.29
C TYR A 459 8.72 -3.55 -10.84
N ALA A 460 9.56 -4.59 -10.94
CA ALA A 460 10.90 -4.47 -11.50
C ALA A 460 10.90 -3.97 -12.95
N LYS A 461 9.93 -4.41 -13.78
CA LYS A 461 9.75 -3.90 -15.15
C LYS A 461 9.34 -2.43 -15.17
N ALA A 462 8.45 -2.02 -14.27
CA ALA A 462 7.99 -0.64 -14.14
C ALA A 462 9.13 0.29 -13.67
N LEU A 463 10.08 -0.23 -12.89
CA LEU A 463 11.28 0.51 -12.49
C LEU A 463 12.26 0.74 -13.63
N ARG A 464 12.45 -0.21 -14.58
CA ARG A 464 13.51 -0.13 -15.62
C ARG A 464 13.70 1.25 -16.27
N PRO A 465 12.64 1.99 -16.69
CA PRO A 465 12.81 3.30 -17.30
C PRO A 465 13.56 4.33 -16.44
N MET A 466 13.65 4.13 -15.13
CA MET A 466 14.35 5.02 -14.19
C MET A 466 15.83 4.69 -14.01
N LEU A 467 16.26 3.46 -14.30
CA LEU A 467 17.64 3.01 -14.09
C LEU A 467 18.53 3.44 -15.26
N ARG A 468 19.81 3.75 -15.00
CA ARG A 468 20.78 4.00 -16.08
C ARG A 468 21.03 2.72 -16.90
N ASP A 469 21.33 2.90 -18.19
CA ASP A 469 21.42 1.81 -19.18
C ASP A 469 22.49 0.76 -18.83
N ASP A 470 23.55 1.14 -18.12
CA ASP A 470 24.64 0.29 -17.62
C ASP A 470 24.22 -0.59 -16.43
N ILE A 471 23.18 -0.19 -15.69
CA ILE A 471 22.63 -0.94 -14.55
C ILE A 471 21.48 -1.85 -15.00
N GLU A 472 20.84 -1.55 -16.13
CA GLU A 472 19.81 -2.40 -16.74
C GLU A 472 20.32 -3.84 -17.00
N GLU A 473 21.60 -4.01 -17.36
CA GLU A 473 22.23 -5.32 -17.55
C GLU A 473 22.36 -6.11 -16.23
N VAL A 474 22.67 -5.45 -15.12
CA VAL A 474 22.80 -6.09 -13.79
C VAL A 474 21.43 -6.45 -13.21
N ALA A 475 20.44 -5.55 -13.31
CA ALA A 475 19.07 -5.82 -12.86
C ALA A 475 18.42 -6.97 -13.66
N SER A 476 18.82 -7.17 -14.92
CA SER A 476 18.37 -8.30 -15.74
C SER A 476 18.94 -9.66 -15.31
N ALA A 477 20.01 -9.69 -14.50
CA ALA A 477 20.61 -10.91 -13.98
C ALA A 477 19.95 -11.41 -12.68
N HIS A 478 19.04 -10.63 -12.08
CA HIS A 478 18.33 -10.95 -10.82
C HIS A 478 16.80 -11.10 -10.97
N THR A 479 16.29 -11.03 -12.21
CA THR A 479 14.90 -11.39 -12.59
C THR A 479 14.90 -12.56 -13.55
#